data_AF-A0A0Q5QCQ2-F1
#
_entry.id   AF-A0A0Q5QCQ2-F1
#
_cell.length_a   1.000
_cell.length_b   1.000
_cell.length_c   1.000
_cell.angle_alpha   90.00
_cell.angle_beta   90.00
_cell.angle_gamma   90.00
#
_symmetry.space_group_name_H-M   'P 1'
#
loop_
_entity.id
_entity.type
_entity.pdbx_description
1 polymer ?
#
loop_
_entity_poly.entity_id
_entity_poly.type
_entity_poly.pdbx_seq_one_letter_code
_entity_poly.pdbx_strand_id
1 'polypeptide(L)'
;MKISLVRLSTKDLATLAQRILNTIQSGKYPVISNHPLTATLQSSYAEYDEVYTKQIYSGKGKDVATADHERDVAYTSFKAFLDGYRKLQSAPHSQSAEDLYGIFKTFGLDLDRLSYSSQTAQMTKLIEALESPENQQKIALLAVNTAFTDMKTKHEDFEAQFADQAEANADLRNMTSASAIRKDLEKNLKTYLNLLTAMQDVPGWELLYNDTNELVKAAKNSEVKKKEEEPL
;
A
#
# COMPACT_ATOMS: atom_id res chain seq x y z
N MET A 1 -0.95 3.16 -39.59
CA MET A 1 -0.34 3.53 -38.27
C MET A 1 0.71 2.51 -37.81
N LYS A 2 1.94 2.91 -37.44
CA LYS A 2 2.99 2.00 -36.90
C LYS A 2 3.40 2.39 -35.48
N ILE A 3 3.15 1.51 -34.50
CA ILE A 3 3.57 1.67 -33.09
C ILE A 3 3.92 0.32 -32.47
N SER A 4 4.87 0.30 -31.54
CA SER A 4 5.20 -0.88 -30.74
C SER A 4 4.57 -0.74 -29.35
N LEU A 5 3.34 -1.24 -29.18
CA LEU A 5 2.59 -1.08 -27.92
C LEU A 5 3.31 -1.66 -26.69
N VAL A 6 4.08 -2.74 -26.89
CA VAL A 6 4.90 -3.39 -25.86
C VAL A 6 5.91 -2.44 -25.22
N ARG A 7 6.35 -1.41 -25.96
CA ARG A 7 7.34 -0.43 -25.46
C ARG A 7 6.74 0.71 -24.65
N LEU A 8 5.43 0.90 -24.72
CA LEU A 8 4.76 1.92 -23.91
C LEU A 8 4.80 1.51 -22.44
N SER A 9 4.95 2.47 -21.52
CA SER A 9 4.75 2.17 -20.11
C SER A 9 3.31 1.72 -19.84
N THR A 10 3.04 1.18 -18.65
CA THR A 10 1.67 0.85 -18.21
C THR A 10 0.76 2.08 -18.30
N LYS A 11 1.25 3.25 -17.87
CA LYS A 11 0.50 4.52 -17.90
C LYS A 11 0.32 5.07 -19.32
N ASP A 12 1.34 4.96 -20.17
CA ASP A 12 1.25 5.45 -21.55
C ASP A 12 0.30 4.60 -22.40
N LEU A 13 0.29 3.28 -22.17
CA LEU A 13 -0.66 2.38 -22.83
C LEU A 13 -2.10 2.71 -22.43
N ALA A 14 -2.37 2.89 -21.12
CA ALA A 14 -3.68 3.32 -20.62
C ALA A 14 -4.08 4.67 -21.25
N THR A 15 -3.19 5.65 -21.20
CA THR A 15 -3.45 7.00 -21.73
C THR A 15 -3.77 6.98 -23.23
N LEU A 16 -3.05 6.19 -24.03
CA LEU A 16 -3.32 6.04 -25.45
C LEU A 16 -4.70 5.41 -25.68
N ALA A 17 -5.02 4.32 -24.99
CA ALA A 17 -6.32 3.64 -25.10
C ALA A 17 -7.48 4.57 -24.72
N GLN A 18 -7.38 5.30 -23.60
CA GLN A 18 -8.39 6.28 -23.17
C GLN A 18 -8.62 7.39 -24.20
N ARG A 19 -7.54 7.98 -24.73
CA ARG A 19 -7.65 9.06 -25.72
C ARG A 19 -8.31 8.58 -27.02
N ILE A 20 -8.03 7.34 -27.42
CA ILE A 20 -8.68 6.71 -28.58
C ILE A 20 -10.17 6.46 -28.27
N LEU A 21 -10.51 5.92 -27.10
CA LEU A 21 -11.90 5.73 -26.69
C LEU A 21 -12.68 7.05 -26.64
N ASN A 22 -12.09 8.11 -26.10
CA ASN A 22 -12.70 9.46 -26.11
C ASN A 22 -12.95 9.97 -27.55
N THR A 23 -12.02 9.68 -28.46
CA THR A 23 -12.16 10.04 -29.88
C THR A 23 -13.33 9.29 -30.52
N ILE A 24 -13.47 7.99 -30.24
CA ILE A 24 -14.58 7.17 -30.72
C ILE A 24 -15.92 7.66 -30.15
N GLN A 25 -15.96 7.98 -28.85
CA GLN A 25 -17.17 8.36 -28.13
C GLN A 25 -17.58 9.83 -28.34
N SER A 26 -16.76 10.63 -29.04
CA SER A 26 -17.02 12.05 -29.30
C SER A 26 -18.27 12.32 -30.16
N GLY A 27 -18.81 11.30 -30.84
CA GLY A 27 -19.92 11.45 -31.80
C GLY A 27 -19.51 12.07 -33.13
N LYS A 28 -18.24 12.47 -33.29
CA LYS A 28 -17.71 13.09 -34.52
C LYS A 28 -17.68 12.14 -35.73
N TYR A 29 -17.66 10.82 -35.49
CA TYR A 29 -17.38 9.81 -36.51
C TYR A 29 -18.47 8.74 -36.62
N PRO A 30 -19.48 8.92 -37.49
CA PRO A 30 -20.58 7.97 -37.63
C PRO A 30 -20.13 6.56 -38.03
N VAL A 31 -19.03 6.43 -38.79
CA VAL A 31 -18.52 5.16 -39.33
C VAL A 31 -18.07 4.16 -38.26
N ILE A 32 -17.76 4.63 -37.05
CA ILE A 32 -17.29 3.77 -35.94
C ILE A 32 -18.33 3.63 -34.81
N SER A 33 -19.48 4.28 -34.95
CA SER A 33 -20.58 4.19 -34.00
C SER A 33 -21.01 2.74 -33.81
N ASN A 34 -21.09 2.28 -32.57
CA ASN A 34 -21.48 0.92 -32.19
C ASN A 34 -20.64 -0.21 -32.83
N HIS A 35 -19.42 0.08 -33.28
CA HIS A 35 -18.56 -0.94 -33.87
C HIS A 35 -18.14 -1.99 -32.80
N PRO A 36 -18.20 -3.31 -33.08
CA PRO A 36 -17.88 -4.35 -32.08
C PRO A 36 -16.48 -4.22 -31.47
N LEU A 37 -15.47 -3.83 -32.27
CA LEU A 37 -14.11 -3.60 -31.76
C LEU A 37 -14.02 -2.44 -30.76
N THR A 38 -14.91 -1.45 -30.84
CA THR A 38 -14.98 -0.38 -29.84
C THR A 38 -15.43 -0.95 -28.50
N ALA A 39 -16.47 -1.78 -28.49
CA ALA A 39 -16.96 -2.41 -27.27
C ALA A 39 -15.90 -3.32 -26.65
N THR A 40 -15.19 -4.11 -27.46
CA THR A 40 -14.07 -4.95 -26.99
C THR A 40 -12.93 -4.13 -26.39
N LEU A 41 -12.52 -3.05 -27.08
CA LEU A 41 -11.47 -2.15 -26.57
C LEU A 41 -11.90 -1.50 -25.25
N GLN A 42 -13.14 -1.01 -25.18
CA GLN A 42 -13.71 -0.39 -23.99
C GLN A 42 -13.73 -1.35 -22.80
N SER A 43 -14.15 -2.60 -23.00
CA SER A 43 -14.14 -3.62 -21.93
C SER A 43 -12.73 -3.88 -21.41
N SER A 44 -11.76 -4.13 -22.31
CA SER A 44 -10.38 -4.40 -21.88
C SER A 44 -9.70 -3.17 -21.27
N TYR A 45 -10.09 -1.96 -21.68
CA TYR A 45 -9.59 -0.75 -21.07
C TYR A 45 -10.17 -0.54 -19.67
N ALA A 46 -11.46 -0.79 -19.46
CA ALA A 46 -12.09 -0.65 -18.14
C ALA A 46 -11.37 -1.49 -17.08
N GLU A 47 -11.09 -2.77 -17.38
CA GLU A 47 -10.31 -3.64 -16.49
C GLU A 47 -8.88 -3.12 -16.26
N TYR A 48 -8.27 -2.53 -17.29
CA TYR A 48 -6.92 -1.97 -17.19
C TYR A 48 -6.85 -0.67 -16.38
N ASP A 49 -7.88 0.17 -16.49
CA ASP A 49 -8.02 1.46 -15.81
C ASP A 49 -8.03 1.29 -14.28
N GLU A 50 -8.62 0.19 -13.79
CA GLU A 50 -8.65 -0.14 -12.36
C GLU A 50 -7.27 -0.44 -11.76
N VAL A 51 -6.30 -0.86 -12.59
CA VAL A 51 -5.05 -1.48 -12.08
C VAL A 51 -3.76 -0.83 -12.59
N TYR A 52 -3.80 0.05 -13.60
CA TYR A 52 -2.57 0.64 -14.16
C TYR A 52 -1.85 1.61 -13.21
N THR A 53 -2.56 2.11 -12.19
CA THR A 53 -2.01 2.93 -11.09
C THR A 53 -1.95 2.19 -9.75
N LYS A 54 -2.26 0.89 -9.74
CA LYS A 54 -2.25 0.06 -8.54
C LYS A 54 -0.93 0.19 -7.80
N GLN A 55 -1.01 0.50 -6.51
CA GLN A 55 0.16 0.54 -5.63
C GLN A 55 0.59 -0.88 -5.24
N ILE A 56 1.88 -1.09 -5.01
CA ILE A 56 2.43 -2.38 -4.57
C ILE A 56 2.19 -2.59 -3.07
N TYR A 57 2.13 -1.50 -2.30
CA TYR A 57 1.92 -1.48 -0.85
C TYR A 57 0.90 -0.41 -0.49
N SER A 58 0.20 -0.60 0.63
CA SER A 58 -0.87 0.30 1.11
C SER A 58 -0.39 1.68 1.58
N GLY A 59 0.91 1.91 1.71
CA GLY A 59 1.47 3.15 2.26
C GLY A 59 1.40 3.28 3.79
N LYS A 60 0.65 2.41 4.48
CA LYS A 60 0.49 2.38 5.96
C LYS A 60 1.76 2.04 6.75
N GLY A 61 2.88 1.75 6.09
CA GLY A 61 4.12 1.33 6.76
C GLY A 61 4.69 2.40 7.69
N LYS A 62 4.45 3.69 7.40
CA LYS A 62 4.88 4.79 8.27
C LYS A 62 4.06 4.79 9.57
N ASP A 63 2.76 4.61 9.47
CA ASP A 63 1.85 4.62 10.63
C ASP A 63 2.15 3.45 11.58
N VAL A 64 2.38 2.25 11.02
CA VAL A 64 2.81 1.08 11.79
C VAL A 64 4.15 1.34 12.50
N ALA A 65 5.13 1.94 11.82
CA ALA A 65 6.42 2.25 12.43
C ALA A 65 6.31 3.33 13.52
N THR A 66 5.40 4.30 13.37
CA THR A 66 5.13 5.30 14.41
C THR A 66 4.48 4.66 15.63
N ALA A 67 3.47 3.80 15.45
CA ALA A 67 2.82 3.10 16.56
C ALA A 67 3.80 2.18 17.31
N ASP A 68 4.69 1.50 16.58
CA ASP A 68 5.75 0.67 17.15
C ASP A 68 6.71 1.50 18.03
N HIS A 69 7.15 2.65 17.52
CA HIS A 69 8.00 3.56 18.29
C HIS A 69 7.32 4.05 19.58
N GLU A 70 6.04 4.40 19.53
CA GLU A 70 5.29 4.83 20.72
C GLU A 70 5.17 3.69 21.75
N ARG A 71 4.93 2.46 21.28
CA ARG A 71 4.94 1.25 22.11
C ARG A 71 6.30 1.05 22.78
N ASP A 72 7.41 1.16 22.04
CA ASP A 72 8.77 1.04 22.58
C ASP A 72 9.08 2.07 23.65
N VAL A 73 8.67 3.32 23.41
CA VAL A 73 8.85 4.42 24.35
C VAL A 73 8.08 4.16 25.65
N ALA A 74 6.83 3.70 25.55
CA ALA A 74 6.02 3.40 26.74
C ALA A 74 6.58 2.22 27.55
N TYR A 75 6.95 1.13 26.88
CA TYR A 75 7.62 -0.02 27.51
C TYR A 75 8.92 0.41 28.21
N THR A 76 9.80 1.12 27.50
CA THR A 76 11.10 1.54 28.02
C THR A 76 10.97 2.51 29.18
N SER A 77 10.01 3.44 29.11
CA SER A 77 9.75 4.39 30.19
C SER A 77 9.27 3.70 31.47
N PHE A 78 8.36 2.74 31.34
CA PHE A 78 7.88 1.98 32.51
C PHE A 78 9.00 1.09 33.09
N LYS A 79 9.74 0.38 32.22
CA LYS A 79 10.91 -0.40 32.63
C LYS A 79 11.93 0.45 33.39
N ALA A 80 12.25 1.64 32.87
CA ALA A 80 13.20 2.56 33.48
C ALA A 80 12.71 3.10 34.84
N PHE A 81 11.42 3.40 34.97
CA PHE A 81 10.83 3.77 36.25
C PHE A 81 11.03 2.67 37.29
N LEU A 82 10.67 1.41 36.96
CA LEU A 82 10.82 0.28 37.87
C LEU A 82 12.28 0.03 38.25
N ASP A 83 13.21 0.08 37.28
CA ASP A 83 14.64 -0.09 37.53
C ASP A 83 15.24 1.01 38.40
N GLY A 84 14.77 2.26 38.24
CA GLY A 84 15.18 3.38 39.08
C GLY A 84 14.61 3.26 40.49
N TYR A 85 13.30 3.04 40.60
CA TYR A 85 12.59 3.06 41.88
C TYR A 85 13.00 1.94 42.82
N ARG A 86 13.23 0.72 42.30
CA ARG A 86 13.69 -0.43 43.11
C ARG A 86 15.03 -0.19 43.81
N LYS A 87 15.87 0.72 43.28
CA LYS A 87 17.18 1.07 43.88
C LYS A 87 17.06 2.03 45.07
N LEU A 88 15.89 2.64 45.28
CA LEU A 88 15.60 3.54 46.39
C LEU A 88 15.11 2.73 47.59
N GLN A 89 15.99 2.02 48.28
CA GLN A 89 15.62 1.11 49.38
C GLN A 89 14.82 1.77 50.50
N SER A 90 15.05 3.06 50.75
CA SER A 90 14.32 3.86 51.75
C SER A 90 12.96 4.40 51.25
N ALA A 91 12.65 4.29 49.96
CA ALA A 91 11.37 4.74 49.42
C ALA A 91 10.26 3.73 49.78
N PRO A 92 9.02 4.22 50.03
CA PRO A 92 7.88 3.34 50.24
C PRO A 92 7.70 2.38 49.06
N HIS A 93 7.32 1.14 49.33
CA HIS A 93 6.98 0.16 48.29
C HIS A 93 8.11 -0.15 47.29
N SER A 94 9.38 0.11 47.63
CA SER A 94 10.54 -0.25 46.78
C SER A 94 10.58 -1.74 46.40
N GLN A 95 10.14 -2.63 47.29
CA GLN A 95 10.00 -4.06 46.99
C GLN A 95 8.94 -4.34 45.91
N SER A 96 7.85 -3.57 45.87
CA SER A 96 6.84 -3.69 44.80
C SER A 96 7.44 -3.35 43.43
N ALA A 97 8.35 -2.38 43.37
CA ALA A 97 9.07 -2.08 42.13
C ALA A 97 10.08 -3.17 41.76
N GLU A 98 10.80 -3.77 42.72
CA GLU A 98 11.69 -4.90 42.47
C GLU A 98 10.92 -6.11 41.93
N ASP A 99 9.79 -6.45 42.54
CA ASP A 99 8.94 -7.56 42.12
C ASP A 99 8.44 -7.38 40.68
N LEU A 100 7.88 -6.20 40.36
CA LEU A 100 7.40 -5.88 39.01
C LEU A 100 8.56 -5.86 38.01
N TYR A 101 9.72 -5.32 38.38
CA TYR A 101 10.92 -5.38 37.52
C TYR A 101 11.40 -6.82 37.29
N GLY A 102 11.23 -7.70 38.27
CA GLY A 102 11.47 -9.14 38.14
C GLY A 102 10.61 -9.81 37.07
N ILE A 103 9.36 -9.34 36.90
CA ILE A 103 8.48 -9.80 35.82
C ILE A 103 9.06 -9.37 34.47
N PHE A 104 9.48 -8.10 34.33
CA PHE A 104 10.13 -7.63 33.10
C PHE A 104 11.37 -8.48 32.77
N LYS A 105 12.21 -8.82 33.74
CA LYS A 105 13.36 -9.70 33.52
C LYS A 105 12.96 -11.08 32.98
N THR A 106 11.85 -11.64 33.43
CA THR A 106 11.36 -12.96 32.99
C THR A 106 11.02 -12.99 31.50
N PHE A 107 10.43 -11.91 30.98
CA PHE A 107 10.08 -11.79 29.56
C PHE A 107 11.22 -11.25 28.69
N GLY A 108 12.22 -10.62 29.32
CA GLY A 108 13.35 -9.98 28.67
C GLY A 108 13.32 -8.47 28.89
N LEU A 109 14.49 -7.86 28.97
CA LEU A 109 14.62 -6.41 29.16
C LEU A 109 14.77 -5.63 27.85
N ASP A 110 14.95 -6.32 26.72
CA ASP A 110 15.22 -5.73 25.40
C ASP A 110 14.07 -6.01 24.41
N LEU A 111 12.82 -5.99 24.89
CA LEU A 111 11.62 -6.28 24.07
C LEU A 111 11.46 -5.27 22.93
N ASP A 112 11.84 -4.01 23.19
CA ASP A 112 11.89 -2.89 22.24
C ASP A 112 12.89 -3.08 21.09
N ARG A 113 13.67 -4.16 21.10
CA ARG A 113 14.67 -4.47 20.06
C ARG A 113 14.33 -5.73 19.27
N LEU A 114 13.20 -6.36 19.59
CA LEU A 114 12.74 -7.58 18.93
C LEU A 114 12.06 -7.24 17.59
N SER A 115 11.87 -8.25 16.76
CA SER A 115 10.96 -8.11 15.61
C SER A 115 9.53 -7.84 16.10
N TYR A 116 8.70 -7.18 15.30
CA TYR A 116 7.29 -6.92 15.62
C TYR A 116 6.57 -8.16 16.17
N SER A 117 6.70 -9.29 15.48
CA SER A 117 6.05 -10.55 15.89
C SER A 117 6.54 -11.04 17.25
N SER A 118 7.86 -11.03 17.47
CA SER A 118 8.45 -11.48 18.73
C SER A 118 8.14 -10.53 19.88
N GLN A 119 8.23 -9.21 19.64
CA GLN A 119 7.87 -8.19 20.62
C GLN A 119 6.41 -8.30 21.01
N THR A 120 5.50 -8.41 20.04
CA THR A 120 4.06 -8.57 20.31
C THR A 120 3.80 -9.78 21.18
N ALA A 121 4.39 -10.94 20.85
CA ALA A 121 4.19 -12.15 21.64
C ALA A 121 4.65 -11.98 23.10
N GLN A 122 5.82 -11.36 23.31
CA GLN A 122 6.36 -11.13 24.66
C GLN A 122 5.58 -10.05 25.42
N MET A 123 5.23 -8.94 24.76
CA MET A 123 4.46 -7.84 25.36
C MET A 123 3.08 -8.29 25.81
N THR A 124 2.38 -9.09 25.00
CA THR A 124 1.08 -9.66 25.39
C THR A 124 1.20 -10.48 26.68
N LYS A 125 2.22 -11.35 26.80
CA LYS A 125 2.44 -12.15 28.01
C LYS A 125 2.91 -11.33 29.21
N LEU A 126 3.71 -10.30 28.98
CA LEU A 126 4.08 -9.33 30.01
C LEU A 126 2.85 -8.60 30.56
N ILE A 127 1.98 -8.10 29.68
CA ILE A 127 0.73 -7.42 30.07
C ILE A 127 -0.17 -8.38 30.87
N GLU A 128 -0.41 -9.60 30.37
CA GLU A 128 -1.17 -10.63 31.10
C GLU A 128 -0.62 -10.88 32.51
N ALA A 129 0.70 -10.96 32.66
CA ALA A 129 1.34 -11.14 33.97
C ALA A 129 1.13 -9.92 34.88
N LEU A 130 1.25 -8.70 34.36
CA LEU A 130 1.05 -7.46 35.10
C LEU A 130 -0.43 -7.23 35.48
N GLU A 131 -1.38 -7.81 34.74
CA GLU A 131 -2.82 -7.78 35.04
C GLU A 131 -3.24 -8.72 36.16
N SER A 132 -2.34 -9.56 36.69
CA SER A 132 -2.67 -10.38 37.85
C SER A 132 -3.10 -9.50 39.04
N PRO A 133 -4.06 -9.93 39.88
CA PRO A 133 -4.55 -9.12 40.98
C PRO A 133 -3.43 -8.64 41.93
N GLU A 134 -2.42 -9.48 42.17
CA GLU A 134 -1.26 -9.14 43.00
C GLU A 134 -0.42 -8.02 42.35
N ASN A 135 -0.16 -8.11 41.05
CA ASN A 135 0.67 -7.12 40.35
C ASN A 135 -0.08 -5.80 40.15
N GLN A 136 -1.40 -5.85 39.95
CA GLN A 136 -2.24 -4.64 39.92
C GLN A 136 -2.22 -3.89 41.25
N GLN A 137 -2.19 -4.60 42.39
CA GLN A 137 -2.01 -3.97 43.70
C GLN A 137 -0.64 -3.27 43.80
N LYS A 138 0.44 -3.92 43.32
CA LYS A 138 1.79 -3.33 43.29
C LYS A 138 1.86 -2.09 42.39
N ILE A 139 1.24 -2.14 41.22
CA ILE A 139 1.11 -1.00 40.30
C ILE A 139 0.37 0.17 40.97
N ALA A 140 -0.70 -0.12 41.71
CA ALA A 140 -1.45 0.89 42.47
C ALA A 140 -0.63 1.50 43.63
N LEU A 141 0.11 0.69 44.38
CA LEU A 141 0.99 1.17 45.45
C LEU A 141 2.09 2.12 44.95
N LEU A 142 2.57 1.90 43.72
CA LEU A 142 3.55 2.77 43.07
C LEU A 142 2.93 3.98 42.34
N ALA A 143 1.59 4.09 42.32
CA ALA A 143 0.83 5.13 41.61
C ALA A 143 1.15 5.21 40.09
N VAL A 144 1.40 4.07 39.44
CA VAL A 144 1.74 3.98 38.01
C VAL A 144 0.66 3.33 37.14
N ASN A 145 -0.59 3.28 37.60
CA ASN A 145 -1.71 2.75 36.81
C ASN A 145 -1.82 3.40 35.44
N THR A 146 -1.73 4.73 35.37
CA THR A 146 -1.82 5.45 34.09
C THR A 146 -0.69 5.08 33.13
N ALA A 147 0.54 4.88 33.63
CA ALA A 147 1.66 4.46 32.80
C ALA A 147 1.50 3.01 32.31
N PHE A 148 0.95 2.12 33.13
CA PHE A 148 0.63 0.76 32.72
C PHE A 148 -0.47 0.73 31.65
N THR A 149 -1.56 1.49 31.85
CA THR A 149 -2.64 1.61 30.87
C THR A 149 -2.13 2.20 29.55
N ASP A 150 -1.30 3.25 29.60
CA ASP A 150 -0.70 3.84 28.39
C ASP A 150 0.15 2.83 27.61
N MET A 151 1.00 2.05 28.28
CA MET A 151 1.79 0.99 27.65
C MET A 151 0.90 -0.08 27.01
N LYS A 152 -0.18 -0.48 27.68
CA LYS A 152 -1.15 -1.45 27.14
C LYS A 152 -1.87 -0.90 25.91
N THR A 153 -2.39 0.32 25.98
CA THR A 153 -3.10 0.97 24.86
C THR A 153 -2.19 1.11 23.64
N LYS A 154 -0.94 1.53 23.80
CA LYS A 154 0.01 1.63 22.67
C LYS A 154 0.37 0.28 22.06
N HIS A 155 0.38 -0.79 22.87
CA HIS A 155 0.52 -2.15 22.34
C HIS A 155 -0.70 -2.58 21.51
N GLU A 156 -1.90 -2.29 21.98
CA GLU A 156 -3.16 -2.56 21.24
C GLU A 156 -3.26 -1.72 19.95
N ASP A 157 -2.87 -0.45 20.01
CA ASP A 157 -2.86 0.46 18.85
C ASP A 157 -1.89 -0.02 17.77
N PHE A 158 -0.69 -0.48 18.17
CA PHE A 158 0.25 -1.11 17.24
C PHE A 158 -0.36 -2.32 16.52
N GLU A 159 -0.99 -3.24 17.28
CA GLU A 159 -1.61 -4.44 16.70
C GLU A 159 -2.75 -4.08 15.73
N ALA A 160 -3.55 -3.06 16.07
CA ALA A 160 -4.60 -2.57 15.18
C ALA A 160 -4.02 -2.00 13.87
N GLN A 161 -2.99 -1.14 13.95
CA GLN A 161 -2.34 -0.58 12.76
C GLN A 161 -1.66 -1.65 11.90
N PHE A 162 -1.05 -2.66 12.54
CA PHE A 162 -0.42 -3.77 11.83
C PHE A 162 -1.47 -4.62 11.09
N ALA A 163 -2.59 -4.93 11.74
CA ALA A 163 -3.70 -5.67 11.14
C ALA A 163 -4.29 -4.90 9.94
N ASP A 164 -4.56 -3.61 10.10
CA ASP A 164 -5.00 -2.70 9.04
C ASP A 164 -4.05 -2.70 7.83
N GLN A 165 -2.73 -2.68 8.08
CA GLN A 165 -1.74 -2.74 7.02
C GLN A 165 -1.78 -4.09 6.31
N ALA A 166 -1.91 -5.19 7.05
CA ALA A 166 -1.97 -6.54 6.50
C ALA A 166 -3.21 -6.72 5.62
N GLU A 167 -4.37 -6.26 6.07
CA GLU A 167 -5.64 -6.28 5.31
C GLU A 167 -5.52 -5.45 4.03
N ALA A 168 -5.10 -4.18 4.14
CA ALA A 168 -4.95 -3.32 2.97
C ALA A 168 -3.94 -3.87 1.94
N ASN A 169 -2.86 -4.52 2.40
CA ASN A 169 -1.91 -5.19 1.51
C ASN A 169 -2.48 -6.49 0.91
N ALA A 170 -3.35 -7.21 1.62
CA ALA A 170 -4.04 -8.39 1.10
C ALA A 170 -5.01 -8.00 -0.03
N ASP A 171 -5.78 -6.92 0.15
CA ASP A 171 -6.67 -6.38 -0.88
C ASP A 171 -5.90 -5.99 -2.14
N LEU A 172 -4.78 -5.28 -1.97
CA LEU A 172 -3.88 -4.99 -3.09
C LEU A 172 -3.38 -6.29 -3.76
N ARG A 173 -3.05 -7.34 -3.02
CA ARG A 173 -2.60 -8.61 -3.63
C ARG A 173 -3.70 -9.36 -4.37
N ASN A 174 -4.95 -9.24 -3.95
CA ASN A 174 -6.10 -9.88 -4.59
C ASN A 174 -6.48 -9.23 -5.92
N MET A 175 -6.19 -7.94 -6.12
CA MET A 175 -6.40 -7.28 -7.41
C MET A 175 -5.47 -7.89 -8.48
N THR A 176 -5.99 -8.12 -9.69
CA THR A 176 -5.14 -8.47 -10.85
C THR A 176 -4.09 -7.39 -11.09
N SER A 177 -2.93 -7.77 -11.62
CA SER A 177 -1.90 -6.79 -11.98
C SER A 177 -2.15 -6.24 -13.38
N ALA A 178 -1.85 -4.97 -13.61
CA ALA A 178 -1.87 -4.41 -14.96
C ALA A 178 -1.01 -5.24 -15.93
N SER A 179 0.13 -5.77 -15.48
CA SER A 179 1.00 -6.63 -16.28
C SER A 179 0.31 -7.93 -16.75
N ALA A 180 -0.59 -8.50 -15.94
CA ALA A 180 -1.31 -9.72 -16.28
C ALA A 180 -2.32 -9.51 -17.42
N ILE A 181 -3.06 -8.39 -17.38
CA ILE A 181 -4.10 -8.07 -18.38
C ILE A 181 -3.60 -7.15 -19.52
N ARG A 182 -2.33 -6.71 -19.45
CA ARG A 182 -1.71 -5.83 -20.44
C ARG A 182 -1.79 -6.40 -21.86
N LYS A 183 -1.53 -7.70 -22.02
CA LYS A 183 -1.50 -8.34 -23.35
C LYS A 183 -2.86 -8.28 -24.04
N ASP A 184 -3.95 -8.34 -23.29
CA ASP A 184 -5.30 -8.27 -23.84
C ASP A 184 -5.61 -6.86 -24.32
N LEU A 185 -5.29 -5.84 -23.52
CA LEU A 185 -5.41 -4.45 -23.96
C LEU A 185 -4.55 -4.15 -25.20
N GLU A 186 -3.29 -4.60 -25.23
CA GLU A 186 -2.41 -4.43 -26.39
C GLU A 186 -2.98 -5.09 -27.65
N LYS A 187 -3.51 -6.31 -27.52
CA LYS A 187 -4.13 -7.04 -28.63
C LYS A 187 -5.36 -6.31 -29.16
N ASN A 188 -6.26 -5.88 -28.28
CA ASN A 188 -7.50 -5.22 -28.67
C ASN A 188 -7.23 -3.85 -29.29
N LEU A 189 -6.31 -3.08 -28.69
CA LEU A 189 -5.87 -1.79 -29.22
C LEU A 189 -5.20 -1.96 -30.59
N LYS A 190 -4.31 -2.95 -30.74
CA LYS A 190 -3.68 -3.24 -32.04
C LYS A 190 -4.71 -3.63 -33.10
N THR A 191 -5.70 -4.43 -32.74
CA THR A 191 -6.78 -4.84 -33.65
C THR A 191 -7.59 -3.63 -34.12
N TYR A 192 -7.93 -2.72 -33.22
CA TYR A 192 -8.59 -1.46 -33.55
C TYR A 192 -7.74 -0.57 -34.47
N LEU A 193 -6.46 -0.38 -34.17
CA LEU A 193 -5.54 0.42 -35.01
C LEU A 193 -5.32 -0.19 -36.41
N ASN A 194 -5.34 -1.52 -36.51
CA ASN A 194 -5.27 -2.23 -37.79
C ASN A 194 -6.52 -2.00 -38.63
N LEU A 195 -7.73 -2.01 -38.02
CA LEU A 195 -8.97 -1.63 -38.72
C LEU A 195 -8.83 -0.23 -39.32
N LEU A 196 -8.45 0.75 -38.51
CA LEU A 196 -8.30 2.13 -39.01
C LEU A 196 -7.30 2.22 -40.15
N THR A 197 -6.20 1.47 -40.07
CA THR A 197 -5.20 1.43 -41.16
C THR A 197 -5.77 0.81 -42.44
N ALA A 198 -6.59 -0.24 -42.33
CA ALA A 198 -7.24 -0.86 -43.48
C ALA A 198 -8.32 0.03 -44.12
N MET A 199 -8.99 0.86 -43.31
CA MET A 199 -10.07 1.74 -43.75
C MET A 199 -9.59 3.15 -44.15
N GLN A 200 -8.29 3.43 -44.12
CA GLN A 200 -7.76 4.80 -44.27
C GLN A 200 -8.15 5.50 -45.59
N ASP A 201 -8.40 4.73 -46.65
CA ASP A 201 -8.77 5.22 -47.99
C ASP A 201 -10.27 5.03 -48.29
N VAL A 202 -11.07 4.61 -47.29
CA VAL A 202 -12.52 4.41 -47.41
C VAL A 202 -13.25 5.70 -47.03
N PRO A 203 -14.19 6.19 -47.88
CA PRO A 203 -14.94 7.40 -47.60
C PRO A 203 -15.57 7.43 -46.21
N GLY A 204 -15.30 8.49 -45.46
CA GLY A 204 -15.82 8.74 -44.11
C GLY A 204 -14.91 8.26 -42.96
N TRP A 205 -13.83 7.53 -43.25
CA TRP A 205 -12.86 7.04 -42.25
C TRP A 205 -11.62 7.91 -42.12
N GLU A 206 -11.35 8.79 -43.08
CA GLU A 206 -10.09 9.52 -43.22
C GLU A 206 -9.82 10.41 -42.01
N LEU A 207 -10.84 11.12 -41.53
CA LEU A 207 -10.70 12.01 -40.38
C LEU A 207 -10.46 11.22 -39.07
N LEU A 208 -11.18 10.11 -38.88
CA LEU A 208 -10.96 9.24 -37.71
C LEU A 208 -9.57 8.62 -37.73
N TYR A 209 -9.11 8.17 -38.90
CA TYR A 209 -7.75 7.67 -39.09
C TYR A 209 -6.72 8.73 -38.74
N ASN A 210 -6.85 9.94 -39.29
CA ASN A 210 -5.89 11.03 -39.09
C ASN A 210 -5.82 11.47 -37.63
N ASP A 211 -6.95 11.74 -36.99
CA ASP A 211 -7.00 12.14 -35.57
C ASP A 211 -6.39 11.05 -34.68
N THR A 212 -6.74 9.78 -34.92
CA THR A 212 -6.17 8.66 -34.16
C THR A 212 -4.66 8.49 -34.40
N ASN A 213 -4.20 8.72 -35.63
CA ASN A 213 -2.78 8.64 -35.98
C ASN A 213 -1.96 9.71 -35.26
N GLU A 214 -2.50 10.91 -35.02
CA GLU A 214 -1.83 11.92 -34.19
C GLU A 214 -1.70 11.49 -32.73
N LEU A 215 -2.72 10.83 -32.16
CA LEU A 215 -2.62 10.25 -30.81
C LEU A 215 -1.54 9.17 -30.73
N VAL A 216 -1.44 8.32 -31.77
CA VAL A 216 -0.40 7.28 -31.87
C VAL A 216 1.00 7.89 -31.99
N LYS A 217 1.17 8.95 -32.78
CA LYS A 217 2.43 9.70 -32.87
C LYS A 217 2.82 10.31 -31.53
N ALA A 218 1.87 10.93 -30.83
CA ALA A 218 2.11 11.51 -29.52
C ALA A 218 2.57 10.46 -28.50
N ALA A 219 1.90 9.30 -28.45
CA ALA A 219 2.30 8.20 -27.56
C ALA A 219 3.69 7.65 -27.91
N LYS A 220 4.03 7.55 -29.20
CA LYS A 220 5.37 7.14 -29.65
C LYS A 220 6.45 8.14 -29.21
N ASN A 221 6.17 9.43 -29.25
CA ASN A 221 7.13 10.46 -28.83
C ASN A 221 7.38 10.43 -27.31
N SER A 222 6.39 10.05 -26.51
CA SER A 222 6.57 9.82 -25.06
C SER A 222 7.57 8.68 -24.78
N GLU A 223 7.57 7.61 -25.59
CA GLU A 223 8.55 6.52 -25.50
C GLU A 223 9.99 7.01 -25.77
N VAL A 224 10.17 7.87 -26.78
CA VAL A 224 11.49 8.35 -27.21
C VAL A 224 12.13 9.22 -26.13
N LYS A 225 11.38 10.18 -25.56
CA LYS A 225 11.89 11.06 -24.50
C LYS A 225 12.39 10.29 -23.29
N LYS A 226 11.70 9.21 -22.91
CA LYS A 226 12.10 8.38 -21.77
C LYS A 226 13.48 7.71 -21.97
N LYS A 227 13.86 7.37 -23.21
CA LYS A 227 15.18 6.80 -23.52
C LYS A 227 16.31 7.83 -23.44
N GLU A 228 16.00 9.10 -23.61
CA GLU A 228 16.98 10.19 -23.51
C GLU A 228 17.24 10.59 -22.04
N GLU A 229 16.30 10.26 -21.14
CA GLU A 229 16.35 10.61 -19.72
C GLU A 229 16.92 9.51 -18.80
N GLU A 230 17.09 8.26 -19.26
CA GLU A 230 17.79 7.20 -18.52
C GLU A 230 19.31 7.31 -18.76
N PRO A 231 20.14 7.72 -17.76
CA PRO A 231 21.58 7.61 -17.87
C PRO A 231 21.98 6.13 -17.72
N LEU A 232 22.95 5.69 -18.53
CA LEU A 232 23.61 4.38 -18.46
C LEU A 232 24.12 4.03 -17.05
#